data_AF-A0ABD1T919-F1
#
_entry.id   AF-A0ABD1T919-F1
#
_cell.length_a   1.000
_cell.length_b   1.000
_cell.length_c   1.000
_cell.angle_alpha   90.00
_cell.angle_beta   90.00
_cell.angle_gamma   90.00
#
_symmetry.space_group_name_H-M   'P 1'
#
loop_
_entity.id
_entity.type
_entity.pdbx_description
1 polymer ?
#
loop_
_entity_poly.entity_id
_entity_poly.type
_entity_poly.pdbx_seq_one_letter_code
_entity_poly.pdbx_strand_id
1 'polypeptide(L)'
;MQAVPLSARKAAGGSSEGYGPFLQLPHFTESVVKKISRKKVRTLQDLLDMKPQEREELLTQVAGFSANESQDVETVIEMMPSISIDITCETEGEEGIQEGDIVTMHAWITLHRGNGLIGALPHAPYFPLEKEENFWLLLADSLSNDVWISQKVNFVDEATAIIAASKAIQELKEGSGC
;
A
#
# COMPACT_ATOMS: atom_id res chain seq x y z
N MET A 1 -5.06 2.84 -8.72
CA MET A 1 -3.98 3.85 -8.70
C MET A 1 -4.04 4.66 -9.98
N GLN A 2 -4.46 5.92 -9.87
CA GLN A 2 -4.45 6.89 -10.96
C GLN A 2 -3.01 7.34 -11.25
N ALA A 3 -2.67 7.52 -12.53
CA ALA A 3 -1.39 8.08 -12.92
C ALA A 3 -1.31 9.55 -12.48
N VAL A 4 -0.27 9.87 -11.70
CA VAL A 4 -0.04 11.22 -11.18
C VAL A 4 1.12 11.86 -11.96
N PRO A 5 1.00 13.11 -12.44
CA PRO A 5 2.10 13.80 -13.12
C PRO A 5 3.37 13.84 -12.28
N LEU A 6 4.53 13.63 -12.90
CA LEU A 6 5.83 13.68 -12.21
C LEU A 6 6.09 15.04 -11.54
N SER A 7 5.54 16.11 -12.08
CA SER A 7 5.59 17.46 -11.48
C SER A 7 4.92 17.52 -10.10
N ALA A 8 3.93 16.67 -9.83
CA ALA A 8 3.24 16.62 -8.55
C ALA A 8 4.03 15.88 -7.45
N ARG A 9 5.09 15.14 -7.85
CA ARG A 9 6.05 14.50 -6.93
C ARG A 9 7.15 15.43 -6.44
N LYS A 10 7.17 16.69 -6.91
CA LYS A 10 8.23 17.64 -6.55
C LYS A 10 8.05 18.08 -5.10
N ALA A 11 9.08 17.88 -4.28
CA ALA A 11 9.07 18.24 -2.87
C ALA A 11 8.70 19.72 -2.67
N ALA A 12 7.62 19.96 -1.92
CA ALA A 12 7.19 21.29 -1.52
C ALA A 12 6.71 21.24 -0.07
N GLY A 13 7.24 22.11 0.80
CA GLY A 13 6.69 22.32 2.14
C GLY A 13 6.83 21.15 3.14
N GLY A 14 7.83 20.29 3.00
CA GLY A 14 8.16 19.26 4.00
C GLY A 14 7.63 17.86 3.73
N SER A 15 6.97 17.61 2.59
CA SER A 15 6.66 16.26 2.08
C SER A 15 7.67 15.88 0.99
N SER A 16 8.34 14.73 1.16
CA SER A 16 9.26 14.15 0.16
C SER A 16 8.53 13.70 -1.11
N GLU A 17 7.23 13.43 -1.03
CA GLU A 17 6.40 12.93 -2.14
C GLU A 17 5.55 14.02 -2.82
N GLY A 18 5.64 15.27 -2.35
CA GLY A 18 4.85 16.39 -2.86
C GLY A 18 3.35 16.21 -2.58
N TYR A 19 2.50 16.68 -3.49
CA TYR A 19 1.04 16.60 -3.39
C TYR A 19 0.44 15.45 -4.22
N GLY A 20 1.28 14.72 -4.95
CA GLY A 20 0.87 13.65 -5.83
C GLY A 20 -0.03 12.58 -5.18
N PRO A 21 0.27 12.10 -3.96
CA PRO A 21 -0.56 11.12 -3.28
C PRO A 21 -2.01 11.56 -3.08
N PHE A 22 -2.29 12.86 -2.90
CA PHE A 22 -3.68 13.35 -2.77
C PHE A 22 -4.47 13.25 -4.07
N LEU A 23 -3.80 13.31 -5.22
CA LEU A 23 -4.45 13.27 -6.54
C LEU A 23 -5.00 11.88 -6.90
N GLN A 24 -4.82 10.88 -6.04
CA GLN A 24 -5.48 9.58 -6.18
C GLN A 24 -6.91 9.57 -5.59
N LEU A 25 -7.23 10.54 -4.72
CA LEU A 25 -8.55 10.71 -4.13
C LEU A 25 -9.47 11.44 -5.12
N PRO A 26 -10.78 11.11 -5.14
CA PRO A 26 -11.74 11.82 -5.99
C PRO A 26 -11.81 13.30 -5.60
N HIS A 27 -12.10 14.16 -6.58
CA HIS A 27 -12.28 15.62 -6.39
C HIS A 27 -11.03 16.42 -5.98
N PHE A 28 -9.93 15.76 -5.61
CA PHE A 28 -8.70 16.43 -5.23
C PHE A 28 -7.98 17.06 -6.43
N THR A 29 -7.67 18.35 -6.28
CA THR A 29 -6.84 19.11 -7.20
C THR A 29 -5.67 19.75 -6.45
N GLU A 30 -4.65 20.22 -7.16
CA GLU A 30 -3.56 20.98 -6.54
C GLU A 30 -4.07 22.17 -5.71
N SER A 31 -5.13 22.83 -6.16
CA SER A 31 -5.74 23.95 -5.44
C SER A 31 -6.35 23.51 -4.10
N VAL A 32 -6.99 22.34 -4.05
CA VAL A 32 -7.54 21.74 -2.83
C VAL A 32 -6.43 21.40 -1.85
N VAL A 33 -5.34 20.76 -2.32
CA VAL A 33 -4.20 20.41 -1.45
C VAL A 33 -3.55 21.67 -0.85
N LYS A 34 -3.45 22.76 -1.62
CA LYS A 34 -2.96 24.06 -1.12
C LYS A 34 -3.86 24.69 -0.06
N LYS A 35 -5.18 24.42 -0.07
CA LYS A 35 -6.10 24.90 0.97
C LYS A 35 -5.92 24.11 2.26
N ILE A 36 -5.96 22.79 2.20
CA ILE A 36 -5.91 21.92 3.39
C ILE A 36 -4.53 21.92 4.07
N SER A 37 -3.44 22.15 3.33
CA SER A 37 -2.10 22.29 3.91
C SER A 37 -1.96 23.48 4.87
N ARG A 38 -2.80 24.51 4.75
CA ARG A 38 -2.90 25.60 5.72
C ARG A 38 -3.48 25.16 7.06
N LYS A 39 -4.15 24.01 7.10
CA LYS A 39 -4.69 23.36 8.31
C LYS A 39 -3.77 22.25 8.85
N LYS A 40 -2.49 22.26 8.47
CA LYS A 40 -1.45 21.30 8.88
C LYS A 40 -1.58 19.88 8.31
N VAL A 41 -2.48 19.65 7.34
CA VAL A 41 -2.54 18.39 6.58
C VAL A 41 -1.60 18.49 5.38
N ARG A 42 -0.38 17.96 5.51
CA ARG A 42 0.71 18.11 4.53
C ARG A 42 0.96 16.83 3.72
N THR A 43 0.68 15.67 4.31
CA THR A 43 0.81 14.36 3.66
C THR A 43 -0.56 13.69 3.55
N LEU A 44 -0.69 12.72 2.64
CA LEU A 44 -1.91 11.92 2.57
C LEU A 44 -2.12 11.16 3.89
N GLN A 45 -1.04 10.68 4.52
CA GLN A 45 -1.12 10.01 5.81
C GLN A 45 -1.75 10.92 6.88
N ASP A 46 -1.37 12.20 6.92
CA ASP A 46 -1.98 13.18 7.85
C ASP A 46 -3.51 13.25 7.68
N LEU A 47 -4.03 13.08 6.45
CA LEU A 47 -5.47 13.07 6.16
C LEU A 47 -6.12 11.74 6.58
N LEU A 48 -5.44 10.62 6.33
CA LEU A 48 -5.91 9.27 6.68
C LEU A 48 -5.99 9.07 8.21
N ASP A 49 -5.05 9.66 8.96
CA ASP A 49 -4.98 9.56 10.42
C ASP A 49 -6.02 10.43 11.16
N MET A 50 -6.72 11.32 10.44
CA MET A 50 -7.80 12.12 11.02
C MET A 50 -8.98 11.23 11.42
N LYS A 51 -9.71 11.65 12.46
CA LYS A 51 -11.02 11.05 12.74
C LYS A 51 -11.98 11.36 11.59
N PRO A 52 -12.92 10.44 11.25
CA PRO A 52 -13.86 10.65 10.14
C PRO A 52 -14.60 11.98 10.20
N GLN A 53 -15.06 12.40 11.37
CA GLN A 53 -15.79 13.67 11.56
C GLN A 53 -14.88 14.89 11.31
N GLU A 54 -13.65 14.86 11.83
CA GLU A 54 -12.68 15.95 11.62
C GLU A 54 -12.29 16.06 10.14
N ARG A 55 -12.20 14.92 9.44
CA ARG A 55 -11.93 14.85 8.00
C ARG A 55 -13.11 15.37 7.18
N GLU A 56 -14.34 14.99 7.50
CA GLU A 56 -15.56 15.49 6.85
C GLU A 56 -15.66 17.02 6.98
N GLU A 57 -15.42 17.57 8.17
CA GLU A 57 -15.37 19.02 8.39
C GLU A 57 -14.28 19.70 7.56
N LEU A 58 -13.09 19.11 7.48
CA LEU A 58 -12.00 19.63 6.65
C LEU A 58 -12.39 19.65 5.15
N LEU A 59 -12.96 18.55 4.64
CA LEU A 59 -13.33 18.42 3.23
C LEU A 59 -14.46 19.40 2.87
N THR A 60 -15.49 19.49 3.71
CA THR A 60 -16.65 20.35 3.43
C THR A 60 -16.34 21.84 3.66
N GLN A 61 -15.74 22.20 4.80
CA GLN A 61 -15.56 23.60 5.19
C GLN A 61 -14.28 24.25 4.63
N VAL A 62 -13.24 23.46 4.37
CA VAL A 62 -11.93 23.99 3.93
C VAL A 62 -11.64 23.67 2.47
N ALA A 63 -11.82 22.42 2.04
CA ALA A 63 -11.65 22.07 0.63
C ALA A 63 -12.80 22.63 -0.23
N GLY A 64 -13.99 22.73 0.36
CA GLY A 64 -15.20 23.26 -0.29
C GLY A 64 -15.99 22.18 -1.03
N PHE A 65 -15.88 20.93 -0.58
CA PHE A 65 -16.62 19.81 -1.14
C PHE A 65 -18.07 19.81 -0.64
N SER A 66 -18.98 19.35 -1.48
CA SER A 66 -20.33 18.96 -1.08
C SER A 66 -20.28 17.71 -0.19
N ALA A 67 -21.39 17.43 0.50
CA ALA A 67 -21.51 16.22 1.31
C ALA A 67 -21.27 14.94 0.48
N ASN A 68 -21.79 14.90 -0.76
CA ASN A 68 -21.60 13.77 -1.66
C ASN A 68 -20.12 13.61 -2.08
N GLU A 69 -19.46 14.71 -2.44
CA GLU A 69 -18.03 14.67 -2.80
C GLU A 69 -17.15 14.25 -1.61
N SER A 70 -17.50 14.68 -0.39
CA SER A 70 -16.83 14.21 0.83
C SER A 70 -17.04 12.71 1.06
N GLN A 71 -18.26 12.21 0.80
CA GLN A 71 -18.56 10.78 0.92
C GLN A 71 -17.83 9.94 -0.14
N ASP A 72 -17.66 10.45 -1.36
CA ASP A 72 -16.87 9.78 -2.40
C ASP A 72 -15.42 9.59 -1.93
N VAL A 73 -14.84 10.62 -1.30
CA VAL A 73 -13.48 10.55 -0.73
C VAL A 73 -13.41 9.49 0.37
N GLU A 74 -14.36 9.50 1.30
CA GLU A 74 -14.38 8.52 2.40
C GLU A 74 -14.49 7.09 1.89
N THR A 75 -15.35 6.85 0.89
CA THR A 75 -15.50 5.53 0.25
C THR A 75 -14.17 5.03 -0.32
N VAL A 76 -13.40 5.91 -0.97
CA VAL A 76 -12.08 5.54 -1.50
C VAL A 76 -11.07 5.30 -0.39
N ILE A 77 -11.08 6.11 0.67
CA ILE A 77 -10.22 5.92 1.85
C ILE A 77 -10.49 4.56 2.52
N GLU A 78 -11.75 4.18 2.72
CA GLU A 78 -12.12 2.91 3.32
C GLU A 78 -11.66 1.69 2.51
N MET A 79 -11.47 1.85 1.20
CA MET A 79 -10.95 0.83 0.29
C MET A 79 -9.42 0.80 0.19
N MET A 80 -8.71 1.82 0.71
CA MET A 80 -7.24 1.85 0.63
C MET A 80 -6.63 0.76 1.52
N PRO A 81 -5.73 -0.09 0.99
CA PRO A 81 -5.03 -1.07 1.79
C PRO A 81 -3.98 -0.42 2.69
N SER A 82 -3.91 -0.87 3.93
CA SER A 82 -2.74 -0.74 4.81
C SER A 82 -2.12 -2.12 4.97
N ILE A 83 -0.80 -2.23 4.81
CA ILE A 83 -0.07 -3.49 4.87
C ILE A 83 0.88 -3.46 6.07
N SER A 84 0.84 -4.50 6.89
CA SER A 84 1.91 -4.82 7.85
C SER A 84 2.63 -6.09 7.41
N ILE A 85 3.92 -6.15 7.70
CA ILE A 85 4.77 -7.29 7.36
C ILE A 85 5.61 -7.65 8.57
N ASP A 86 5.52 -8.90 9.02
CA ASP A 86 6.40 -9.48 10.02
C ASP A 86 7.35 -10.46 9.32
N ILE A 87 8.65 -10.28 9.50
CA ILE A 87 9.69 -11.06 8.81
C ILE A 87 10.54 -11.78 9.83
N THR A 88 10.79 -13.08 9.59
CA THR A 88 11.80 -13.86 10.30
C THR A 88 12.70 -14.57 9.30
N CYS A 89 13.96 -14.78 9.67
CA CYS A 89 14.95 -15.47 8.85
C CYS A 89 15.60 -16.58 9.69
N GLU A 90 15.79 -17.75 9.09
CA GLU A 90 16.40 -18.90 9.75
C GLU A 90 17.29 -19.70 8.78
N THR A 91 18.20 -20.48 9.35
CA THR A 91 19.10 -21.42 8.67
C THR A 91 18.85 -22.83 9.22
N GLU A 92 19.03 -23.85 8.40
CA GLU A 92 18.86 -25.24 8.86
C GLU A 92 20.06 -25.66 9.72
N GLY A 93 19.85 -25.82 11.03
CA GLY A 93 20.78 -26.52 11.93
C GLY A 93 21.82 -25.67 12.66
N GLU A 94 21.82 -24.35 12.53
CA GLU A 94 22.75 -23.45 13.23
C GLU A 94 22.03 -22.40 14.10
N GLU A 95 22.66 -22.00 15.21
CA GLU A 95 22.24 -20.82 15.98
C GLU A 95 22.84 -19.55 15.33
N GLY A 96 22.18 -19.04 14.30
CA GLY A 96 22.54 -17.78 13.63
C GLY A 96 22.71 -17.92 12.12
N ILE A 97 22.99 -16.78 11.46
CA ILE A 97 23.22 -16.71 10.02
C ILE A 97 24.69 -16.34 9.78
N GLN A 98 25.39 -17.17 9.00
CA GLN A 98 26.78 -16.98 8.58
C GLN A 98 26.89 -16.71 7.07
N GLU A 99 28.07 -16.24 6.65
CA GLU A 99 28.36 -16.04 5.23
C GLU A 99 28.39 -17.38 4.50
N GLY A 100 27.60 -17.49 3.43
CA GLY A 100 27.48 -18.71 2.63
C GLY A 100 26.26 -19.58 2.98
N ASP A 101 25.53 -19.25 4.04
CA ASP A 101 24.34 -20.01 4.45
C ASP A 101 23.17 -19.84 3.47
N ILE A 102 22.41 -20.92 3.30
CA ILE A 102 21.10 -20.86 2.67
C ILE A 102 20.10 -20.42 3.73
N VAL A 103 19.60 -19.19 3.57
CA VAL A 103 18.63 -18.59 4.50
C VAL A 103 17.20 -18.80 3.99
N THR A 104 16.33 -19.28 4.88
CA THR A 104 14.88 -19.28 4.66
C THR A 104 14.28 -18.04 5.31
N MET A 105 13.58 -17.23 4.50
CA MET A 105 12.84 -16.06 4.98
C MET A 105 11.35 -16.39 5.05
N HIS A 106 10.75 -16.19 6.22
CA HIS A 106 9.30 -16.24 6.43
C HIS A 106 8.77 -14.82 6.51
N ALA A 107 7.73 -14.52 5.73
CA ALA A 107 7.08 -13.22 5.72
C ALA A 107 5.58 -13.39 5.95
N TRP A 108 5.08 -12.87 7.06
CA TRP A 108 3.66 -12.78 7.35
C TRP A 108 3.14 -11.41 6.93
N ILE A 109 2.32 -11.38 5.87
CA ILE A 109 1.82 -10.14 5.28
C ILE A 109 0.35 -10.00 5.62
N THR A 110 0.01 -9.00 6.42
CA THR A 110 -1.37 -8.71 6.80
C THR A 110 -1.87 -7.48 6.06
N LEU A 111 -3.07 -7.59 5.50
CA LEU A 111 -3.75 -6.48 4.85
C LEU A 111 -4.91 -6.01 5.72
N HIS A 112 -5.03 -4.69 5.87
CA HIS A 112 -6.09 -4.02 6.61
C HIS A 112 -6.78 -2.96 5.73
N ARG A 113 -8.10 -2.81 5.91
CA ARG A 113 -8.93 -1.77 5.30
C ARG A 113 -9.97 -1.25 6.28
N GLY A 114 -10.41 -0.01 6.09
CA GLY A 114 -11.50 0.56 6.87
C GLY A 114 -12.81 -0.21 6.70
N ASN A 115 -13.07 -0.73 5.49
CA ASN A 115 -14.26 -1.52 5.19
C ASN A 115 -14.15 -3.03 5.56
N GLY A 116 -13.00 -3.47 6.07
CA GLY A 116 -12.76 -4.88 6.44
C GLY A 116 -12.65 -5.87 5.28
N LEU A 117 -12.66 -5.42 4.02
CA LEU A 117 -12.52 -6.29 2.86
C LEU A 117 -11.05 -6.63 2.56
N ILE A 118 -10.80 -7.88 2.16
CA ILE A 118 -9.47 -8.34 1.76
C ILE A 118 -9.10 -7.99 0.31
N GLY A 119 -10.07 -7.56 -0.49
CA GLY A 119 -9.86 -7.03 -1.85
C GLY A 119 -10.85 -5.92 -2.18
N ALA A 120 -10.43 -5.01 -3.06
CA ALA A 120 -11.27 -3.92 -3.56
C ALA A 120 -10.93 -3.61 -5.02
N LEU A 121 -11.90 -3.05 -5.76
CA LEU A 121 -11.62 -2.48 -7.08
C LEU A 121 -10.85 -1.16 -6.89
N PRO A 122 -9.66 -1.00 -7.49
CA PRO A 122 -8.92 0.24 -7.39
C PRO A 122 -9.73 1.41 -7.92
N HIS A 123 -9.76 2.52 -7.18
CA HIS A 123 -10.27 3.78 -7.71
C HIS A 123 -9.38 4.24 -8.87
N ALA A 124 -9.91 4.13 -10.09
CA ALA A 124 -9.22 4.43 -11.34
C ALA A 124 -10.20 4.93 -12.43
N PRO A 125 -10.93 6.03 -12.19
CA PRO A 125 -12.04 6.48 -13.06
C PRO A 125 -11.60 6.84 -14.49
N TYR A 126 -10.32 7.14 -14.70
CA TYR A 126 -9.76 7.49 -16.01
C TYR A 126 -9.05 6.31 -16.70
N PHE A 127 -9.04 5.13 -16.08
CA PHE A 127 -8.46 3.94 -16.68
C PHE A 127 -9.55 3.20 -17.48
N PRO A 128 -9.35 2.99 -18.79
CA PRO A 128 -10.42 2.53 -19.68
C PRO A 128 -10.74 1.03 -19.57
N LEU A 129 -9.96 0.28 -18.78
CA LEU A 129 -10.07 -1.17 -18.64
C LEU A 129 -10.37 -1.55 -17.20
N GLU A 130 -10.90 -2.75 -16.99
CA GLU A 130 -10.99 -3.31 -15.64
C GLU A 130 -9.59 -3.44 -15.03
N LYS A 131 -9.47 -3.07 -13.77
CA LYS A 131 -8.20 -3.12 -13.04
C LYS A 131 -8.36 -3.97 -11.80
N GLU A 132 -7.54 -5.00 -11.71
CA GLU A 132 -7.38 -5.78 -10.49
C GLU A 132 -6.31 -5.18 -9.59
N GLU A 133 -6.51 -5.32 -8.29
CA GLU A 133 -5.49 -5.06 -7.29
C GLU A 133 -4.52 -6.24 -7.21
N ASN A 134 -3.21 -5.96 -7.15
CA ASN A 134 -2.17 -6.99 -7.12
C ASN A 134 -1.04 -6.52 -6.22
N PHE A 135 -0.55 -7.42 -5.37
CA PHE A 135 0.56 -7.15 -4.46
C PHE A 135 1.74 -8.06 -4.78
N TRP A 136 2.94 -7.51 -4.64
CA TRP A 136 4.19 -8.21 -4.89
C TRP A 136 5.12 -8.00 -3.71
N LEU A 137 5.64 -9.08 -3.15
CA LEU A 137 6.76 -9.04 -2.21
C LEU A 137 8.05 -9.09 -3.02
N LEU A 138 8.89 -8.08 -2.86
CA LEU A 138 10.20 -8.00 -3.48
C LEU A 138 11.27 -8.02 -2.38
N LEU A 139 12.23 -8.95 -2.46
CA LEU A 139 13.47 -8.90 -1.70
C LEU A 139 14.56 -8.41 -2.65
N ALA A 140 15.18 -7.28 -2.34
CA ALA A 140 16.14 -6.63 -3.22
C ALA A 140 17.25 -5.93 -2.43
N ASP A 141 18.43 -5.84 -3.04
CA ASP A 141 19.51 -5.00 -2.56
C ASP A 141 19.46 -3.64 -3.30
N SER A 142 19.14 -2.60 -2.55
CA SER A 142 19.06 -1.24 -3.09
C SER A 142 20.40 -0.64 -3.55
N LEU A 143 21.53 -1.17 -3.08
CA LEU A 143 22.86 -0.65 -3.44
C LEU A 143 23.32 -1.18 -4.80
N SER A 144 23.13 -2.48 -5.04
CA SER A 144 23.42 -3.12 -6.34
C SER A 144 22.28 -2.99 -7.34
N ASN A 145 21.07 -2.64 -6.89
CA ASN A 145 19.84 -2.65 -7.68
C ASN A 145 19.47 -4.05 -8.20
N ASP A 146 19.76 -5.09 -7.41
CA ASP A 146 19.46 -6.49 -7.71
C ASP A 146 18.21 -6.96 -6.93
N VAL A 147 17.30 -7.66 -7.61
CA VAL A 147 16.12 -8.30 -7.00
C VAL A 147 16.38 -9.79 -6.86
N TRP A 148 16.38 -10.29 -5.62
CA TRP A 148 16.62 -11.69 -5.30
C TRP A 148 15.33 -12.51 -5.33
N ILE A 149 14.21 -11.95 -4.83
CA ILE A 149 12.91 -12.62 -4.80
C ILE A 149 11.84 -11.67 -5.34
N SER A 150 10.95 -12.21 -6.17
CA SER A 150 9.72 -11.55 -6.59
C SER A 150 8.56 -12.53 -6.51
N GLN A 151 7.66 -12.31 -5.55
CA GLN A 151 6.54 -13.19 -5.30
C GLN A 151 5.23 -12.40 -5.35
N LYS A 152 4.29 -12.84 -6.21
CA LYS A 152 2.93 -12.31 -6.18
C LYS A 152 2.23 -12.79 -4.91
N VAL A 153 1.63 -11.85 -4.18
CA VAL A 153 0.89 -12.09 -2.93
C VAL A 153 -0.60 -11.99 -3.24
N ASN A 154 -1.35 -13.00 -2.83
CA ASN A 154 -2.81 -12.99 -2.86
C ASN A 154 -3.33 -13.05 -1.43
N PHE A 155 -4.30 -12.22 -1.10
CA PHE A 155 -4.92 -12.20 0.21
C PHE A 155 -6.16 -13.10 0.23
N VAL A 156 -6.19 -13.98 1.21
CA VAL A 156 -7.25 -14.95 1.49
C VAL A 156 -7.45 -15.03 3.00
N ASP A 157 -8.41 -15.81 3.49
CA ASP A 157 -8.51 -16.08 4.92
C ASP A 157 -7.24 -16.80 5.43
N GLU A 158 -6.95 -16.66 6.72
CA GLU A 158 -5.73 -17.15 7.35
C GLU A 158 -5.48 -18.64 7.12
N ALA A 159 -6.51 -19.48 7.21
CA ALA A 159 -6.38 -20.92 7.02
C ALA A 159 -5.97 -21.24 5.57
N THR A 160 -6.62 -20.60 4.60
CA THR A 160 -6.25 -20.73 3.19
C THR A 160 -4.85 -20.20 2.91
N ALA A 161 -4.43 -19.10 3.58
CA ALA A 161 -3.10 -18.52 3.43
C ALA A 161 -2.00 -19.49 3.91
N ILE A 162 -2.19 -20.12 5.07
CA ILE A 162 -1.25 -21.11 5.61
C ILE A 162 -1.12 -22.32 4.68
N ILE A 163 -2.24 -22.82 4.13
CA ILE A 163 -2.24 -23.94 3.18
C ILE A 163 -1.50 -23.54 1.89
N ALA A 164 -1.79 -22.37 1.34
CA ALA A 164 -1.17 -21.89 0.11
C ALA A 164 0.35 -21.66 0.29
N ALA A 165 0.78 -21.08 1.41
CA ALA A 165 2.19 -20.88 1.73
C ALA A 165 2.94 -22.20 1.87
N SER A 166 2.36 -23.17 2.61
CA SER A 166 2.95 -24.50 2.79
C SER A 166 3.13 -25.24 1.45
N LYS A 167 2.13 -25.15 0.57
CA LYS A 167 2.19 -25.73 -0.78
C LYS A 167 3.26 -25.06 -1.65
N ALA A 168 3.35 -23.74 -1.62
CA ALA A 168 4.36 -22.99 -2.36
C ALA A 168 5.79 -23.34 -1.90
N ILE A 169 6.01 -23.47 -0.58
CA ILE A 169 7.30 -23.90 -0.01
C ILE A 169 7.64 -25.32 -0.48
N GLN A 170 6.68 -26.26 -0.48
CA GLN A 170 6.90 -27.62 -0.95
C GLN A 170 7.28 -27.66 -2.45
N GLU A 171 6.54 -26.95 -3.30
CA GLU A 171 6.81 -26.89 -4.75
C GLU A 171 8.19 -26.27 -5.04
N LEU A 172 8.61 -25.27 -4.27
CA LEU A 172 9.92 -24.63 -4.43
C LEU A 172 11.08 -25.54 -3.99
N LYS A 173 10.87 -26.34 -2.93
CA LYS A 173 11.82 -27.38 -2.51
C LYS A 173 11.92 -28.52 -3.53
N GLU A 174 10.81 -28.94 -4.14
CA GLU A 174 10.78 -30.01 -5.15
C GLU A 174 11.35 -29.56 -6.51
N GLY A 175 11.15 -28.29 -6.88
CA GLY A 175 11.67 -27.72 -8.13
C GLY A 175 13.17 -27.36 -8.10
N SER A 176 13.76 -27.24 -6.91
CA SER A 176 15.18 -26.91 -6.72
C SER A 176 16.10 -28.15 -6.70
N GLY A 177 15.60 -29.32 -7.15
CA GLY A 177 16.31 -30.60 -7.15
C GLY A 177 17.75 -30.54 -7.69
N CYS A 178 18.67 -30.27 -6.77
CA CYS A 178 20.08 -30.63 -6.74
C CYS A 178 20.27 -31.39 -5.42
#